data_AF-A0A5K1CF96-F1
#
_entry.id   AF-A0A5K1CF96-F1
#
_cell.length_a   1.000
_cell.length_b   1.000
_cell.length_c   1.000
_cell.angle_alpha   90.00
_cell.angle_beta   90.00
_cell.angle_gamma   90.00
#
_symmetry.space_group_name_H-M   'P 1'
#
loop_
_entity.id
_entity.type
_entity.pdbx_description
1 polymer ?
#
loop_
_entity_poly.entity_id
_entity_poly.type
_entity_poly.pdbx_seq_one_letter_code
_entity_poly.pdbx_strand_id
1 'polypeptide(L)'
;GFRPPRNNVHFINMTDKSLLLGELMLRIDSMVLSGIMDLGEASELRKFIIENKMVVTDAFYNIRSKNDHELLSNLRDVFNNNG
;
A
#
# COMPACT_ATOMS: atom_id res chain seq x y z
N GLY A 1 -18.51 -25.18 -4.56
CA GLY A 1 -17.23 -24.46 -4.62
C GLY A 1 -17.30 -23.47 -5.75
N PHE A 2 -17.37 -22.18 -5.44
CA PHE A 2 -17.42 -21.13 -6.47
C PHE A 2 -15.99 -20.83 -6.90
N ARG A 3 -15.69 -20.99 -8.20
CA ARG A 3 -14.39 -20.65 -8.79
C ARG A 3 -14.63 -19.51 -9.80
N PRO A 4 -14.12 -18.30 -9.56
CA PRO A 4 -14.40 -17.17 -10.44
C PRO A 4 -13.57 -17.26 -11.74
N PRO A 5 -13.97 -16.55 -12.82
CA PRO A 5 -13.37 -16.64 -14.14
C PRO A 5 -11.96 -16.03 -14.20
N ARG A 6 -11.09 -16.64 -15.01
CA ARG A 6 -9.72 -16.20 -15.32
C ARG A 6 -9.73 -15.04 -16.32
N ASN A 7 -10.10 -13.86 -15.86
CA ASN A 7 -9.94 -12.62 -16.60
C ASN A 7 -9.18 -11.67 -15.67
N ASN A 8 -8.10 -11.04 -16.15
CA ASN A 8 -7.11 -10.30 -15.35
C ASN A 8 -7.63 -8.97 -14.76
N VAL A 9 -8.73 -9.01 -14.01
CA VAL A 9 -9.09 -7.99 -13.03
C VAL A 9 -9.11 -8.74 -11.71
N HIS A 10 -8.09 -8.53 -10.88
CA HIS A 10 -8.06 -9.16 -9.58
C HIS A 10 -9.19 -8.56 -8.75
N PHE A 11 -10.31 -9.28 -8.62
CA PHE A 11 -11.39 -8.92 -7.72
C PHE A 11 -10.91 -9.18 -6.29
N ILE A 12 -10.12 -8.24 -5.76
CA ILE A 12 -9.67 -8.26 -4.37
C ILE A 12 -10.92 -8.09 -3.51
N ASN A 13 -11.26 -9.12 -2.72
CA ASN A 13 -12.43 -9.04 -1.84
C ASN A 13 -12.16 -8.04 -0.69
N MET A 14 -13.20 -7.58 0.00
CA MET A 14 -13.05 -6.54 1.05
C MET A 14 -12.14 -6.98 2.22
N THR A 15 -12.09 -8.28 2.51
CA THR A 15 -11.18 -8.88 3.50
C THR A 15 -9.73 -8.82 3.01
N ASP A 16 -9.46 -9.21 1.77
CA ASP A 16 -8.15 -9.13 1.13
C ASP A 16 -7.66 -7.68 1.07
N LYS A 17 -8.57 -6.72 0.81
CA LYS A 17 -8.24 -5.29 0.83
C LYS A 17 -7.81 -4.82 2.22
N SER A 18 -8.50 -5.27 3.25
CA SER A 18 -8.18 -4.93 4.64
C SER A 18 -6.85 -5.54 5.09
N LEU A 19 -6.54 -6.77 4.63
CA LEU A 19 -5.27 -7.43 4.87
C LEU A 19 -4.11 -6.72 4.18
N LEU A 20 -4.29 -6.31 2.92
CA LEU A 20 -3.30 -5.55 2.15
C LEU A 20 -3.00 -4.19 2.80
N LEU A 21 -4.03 -3.51 3.29
CA LEU A 21 -3.86 -2.25 4.02
C LEU A 21 -3.06 -2.47 5.31
N GLY A 22 -3.38 -3.52 6.07
CA GLY A 22 -2.64 -3.88 7.29
C GLY A 22 -1.16 -4.19 7.00
N GLU A 23 -0.89 -4.94 5.94
CA GLU A 23 0.48 -5.23 5.50
C GLU A 23 1.25 -3.97 5.10
N LEU A 24 0.62 -3.06 4.35
CA LEU A 24 1.23 -1.79 4.00
C LEU A 24 1.59 -0.96 5.24
N MET A 25 0.69 -0.89 6.22
CA MET A 25 0.96 -0.19 7.49
C MET A 25 2.14 -0.80 8.24
N LEU A 26 2.16 -2.13 8.41
CA LEU A 26 3.26 -2.84 9.06
C LEU A 26 4.59 -2.62 8.34
N ARG A 27 4.55 -2.56 7.01
CA ARG A 27 5.75 -2.34 6.20
C ARG A 27 6.29 -0.92 6.35
N ILE A 28 5.41 0.08 6.38
CA ILE A 28 5.79 1.47 6.71
C ILE A 28 6.44 1.53 8.10
N ASP A 29 5.85 0.89 9.10
CA ASP A 29 6.42 0.88 10.45
C ASP A 29 7.80 0.19 10.47
N SER A 30 7.98 -0.89 9.71
CA SER A 30 9.28 -1.55 9.55
C SER A 30 10.32 -0.64 8.87
N MET A 31 9.92 0.17 7.88
CA MET A 31 10.81 1.12 7.22
C MET A 31 11.26 2.23 8.17
N VAL A 32 10.36 2.69 9.05
CA VAL A 32 10.70 3.66 10.10
C VAL A 32 11.70 3.05 11.09
N LEU A 33 11.43 1.84 11.58
CA LEU A 33 12.33 1.15 12.50
C LEU A 33 13.71 0.86 11.90
N SER A 34 13.77 0.66 10.58
CA SER A 34 15.02 0.41 9.85
C SER A 34 15.75 1.69 9.41
N GLY A 35 15.18 2.87 9.68
CA GLY A 35 15.75 4.17 9.27
C GLY A 35 15.65 4.48 7.77
N ILE A 36 14.82 3.73 7.02
CA ILE A 36 14.58 3.96 5.59
C ILE A 36 13.63 5.14 5.37
N MET A 37 12.70 5.35 6.31
CA MET A 37 11.67 6.39 6.25
C MET A 37 11.70 7.22 7.54
N ASP A 38 11.56 8.53 7.41
CA ASP A 38 11.44 9.41 8.57
C ASP A 38 10.07 9.27 9.25
N LEU A 39 10.01 9.53 10.56
CA LEU A 39 8.77 9.42 11.32
C LEU A 39 7.69 10.42 10.86
N GLY A 40 8.09 11.64 10.49
CA GLY A 40 7.18 12.66 9.98
C GLY A 40 6.60 12.26 8.62
N GLU A 41 7.46 11.79 7.72
CA GLU A 41 7.04 11.24 6.42
C GLU A 41 6.08 10.06 6.60
N ALA A 42 6.40 9.12 7.49
CA ALA A 42 5.54 7.98 7.79
C ALA A 42 4.17 8.39 8.35
N SER A 43 4.12 9.45 9.15
CA SER A 43 2.88 9.98 9.70
C SER A 43 1.96 10.52 8.60
N GLU A 44 2.49 11.33 7.69
CA GLU A 44 1.73 11.86 6.56
C GLU A 44 1.26 10.74 5.62
N LEU A 45 2.12 9.75 5.34
CA LEU A 45 1.75 8.59 4.53
C LEU A 45 0.64 7.77 5.19
N ARG A 46 0.71 7.48 6.49
CA ARG A 46 -0.36 6.75 7.20
C ARG A 46 -1.68 7.51 7.12
N LYS A 47 -1.66 8.84 7.27
CA LYS A 47 -2.85 9.68 7.13
C LYS A 47 -3.44 9.60 5.72
N PHE A 48 -2.62 9.79 4.69
CA PHE A 48 -3.03 9.68 3.29
C PHE A 48 -3.65 8.31 2.97
N ILE A 49 -3.03 7.25 3.48
CA ILE A 49 -3.49 5.86 3.27
C ILE A 49 -4.85 5.62 3.94
N ILE A 50 -5.09 6.18 5.12
CA ILE A 50 -6.39 6.10 5.81
C ILE A 50 -7.47 6.88 5.07
N GLU A 51 -7.14 8.03 4.48
CA GLU A 51 -8.08 8.86 3.73
C GLU A 51 -8.42 8.25 2.35
N ASN A 52 -7.46 7.53 1.73
CA ASN A 52 -7.56 7.02 0.36
C ASN A 52 -7.52 5.50 0.25
N LYS A 53 -8.04 4.77 1.26
CA LYS A 53 -7.91 3.31 1.41
C LYS A 53 -8.19 2.51 0.15
N MET A 54 -9.24 2.84 -0.61
CA MET A 54 -9.61 2.07 -1.80
C MET A 54 -8.57 2.20 -2.92
N VAL A 55 -8.14 3.43 -3.22
CA VAL A 55 -7.17 3.74 -4.29
C VAL A 55 -5.80 3.18 -3.93
N VAL A 56 -5.39 3.35 -2.67
CA VAL A 56 -4.11 2.86 -2.17
C VAL A 56 -4.05 1.34 -2.19
N THR A 57 -5.14 0.64 -1.84
CA THR A 57 -5.11 -0.83 -1.80
C THR A 57 -4.92 -1.43 -3.18
N ASP A 58 -5.60 -0.89 -4.20
CA ASP A 58 -5.49 -1.37 -5.57
C ASP A 58 -4.10 -1.04 -6.16
N ALA A 59 -3.53 0.14 -5.83
CA ALA A 59 -2.16 0.49 -6.20
C ALA A 59 -1.12 -0.38 -5.48
N PHE A 60 -1.28 -0.59 -4.16
CA PHE A 60 -0.38 -1.39 -3.33
C PHE A 60 -0.34 -2.84 -3.77
N TYR A 61 -1.48 -3.43 -4.16
CA TYR A 61 -1.54 -4.79 -4.69
C TYR A 61 -0.54 -5.00 -5.84
N ASN A 62 -0.42 -4.03 -6.74
CA ASN A 62 0.47 -4.10 -7.90
C ASN A 62 1.96 -3.94 -7.55
N ILE A 63 2.27 -3.29 -6.42
CA ILE A 63 3.65 -2.97 -6.01
C ILE A 63 4.10 -3.70 -4.74
N ARG A 64 3.26 -4.58 -4.17
CA ARG A 64 3.52 -5.31 -2.93
C ARG A 64 4.78 -6.17 -2.98
N SER A 65 5.10 -6.74 -4.14
CA SER A 65 6.29 -7.59 -4.35
C SER A 65 7.60 -6.79 -4.44
N LYS A 66 7.53 -5.45 -4.54
CA LYS A 66 8.71 -4.60 -4.60
C LYS A 66 9.46 -4.59 -3.27
N ASN A 67 10.76 -4.29 -3.31
CA ASN A 67 11.55 -4.09 -2.09
C ASN A 67 11.18 -2.76 -1.42
N ASP A 68 11.69 -2.52 -0.21
CA ASP A 68 11.27 -1.37 0.60
C ASP A 68 11.63 -0.02 -0.04
N HIS A 69 12.78 0.09 -0.71
CA HIS A 69 13.20 1.32 -1.39
C HIS A 69 12.34 1.60 -2.63
N GLU A 70 12.06 0.58 -3.43
CA GLU A 70 11.18 0.70 -4.59
C GLU A 70 9.75 1.04 -4.17
N LEU A 71 9.24 0.37 -3.15
CA LEU A 71 7.92 0.64 -2.59
C LEU A 71 7.84 2.09 -2.07
N LEU A 72 8.83 2.54 -1.32
CA LEU A 72 8.92 3.92 -0.84
C LEU A 72 8.90 4.93 -2.00
N SER A 73 9.68 4.70 -3.06
CA SER A 73 9.67 5.57 -4.24
C SER A 73 8.28 5.66 -4.86
N ASN A 74 7.59 4.51 -5.01
CA ASN A 74 6.24 4.50 -5.58
C ASN A 74 5.22 5.18 -4.67
N LEU A 75 5.33 5.01 -3.35
CA LEU A 75 4.47 5.70 -2.38
C LEU A 75 4.67 7.22 -2.45
N ARG A 76 5.91 7.68 -2.56
CA ARG A 76 6.23 9.10 -2.76
C ARG A 76 5.66 9.63 -4.07
N ASP A 77 5.77 8.87 -5.15
CA ASP A 77 5.18 9.27 -6.43
C ASP A 77 3.66 9.39 -6.32
N VAL A 78 2.99 8.43 -5.69
CA VAL A 78 1.53 8.48 -5.48
C VAL A 78 1.14 9.65 -4.59
N PHE A 79 1.93 9.94 -3.54
CA PHE A 79 1.67 11.05 -2.63
C PHE A 79 1.87 12.41 -3.30
N ASN A 80 3.00 12.59 -4.02
CA ASN A 80 3.36 13.85 -4.66
C ASN A 80 2.53 14.17 -5.90
N ASN A 81 1.99 13.16 -6.60
CA ASN A 81 1.15 13.37 -7.79
C ASN A 81 -0.35 13.59 -7.46
N ASN A 82 -0.76 13.43 -6.20
CA ASN A 82 -2.13 13.66 -5.75
C ASN A 82 -2.24 14.85 -4.76
N GLY A 83 -1.17 15.65 -4.64
CA GLY A 83 -1.11 16.89 -3.85
C GLY A 83 -1.40 18.14 -4.66
#